data_AF-A0A0K8R800-F1
#
_entry.id   AF-A0A0K8R800-F1
#
_cell.length_a   1.000
_cell.length_b   1.000
_cell.length_c   1.000
_cell.angle_alpha   90.00
_cell.angle_beta   90.00
_cell.angle_gamma   90.00
#
_symmetry.space_group_name_H-M   'P 1'
#
loop_
_entity.id
_entity.type
_entity.pdbx_description
1 polymer ?
#
loop_
_entity_poly.entity_id
_entity_poly.type
_entity_poly.pdbx_seq_one_letter_code
_entity_poly.pdbx_strand_id
1 'polypeptide(L)'
;MRTFMGAILFSLLILGLSIKPSPVKPRKTRRNQGNTLNIAYLLDKNEFDNSKFPEVRHWLERVHKKAQEELKKTEHVNIQLNITEINEASEELSRRLKAWLNEGHVYGGWILGFVKNESMKRTANPHIICVLTRHTIYNEWESGMLAYSLHQNLCVSMVPMILTYRENEVDQSGERLSELIRNSTTANLKTALKTCKSNKPRSQGNRRLLYSQ
;
A
#
# COMPACT_ATOMS: atom_id res chain seq x y z
N MET A 1 -91.15 -5.89 -4.48
CA MET A 1 -90.50 -7.21 -4.25
C MET A 1 -89.03 -7.03 -4.65
N ARG A 2 -88.06 -7.12 -3.72
CA ARG A 2 -87.17 -8.30 -3.52
C ARG A 2 -86.56 -8.76 -4.86
N THR A 3 -85.26 -8.86 -5.14
CA THR A 3 -84.07 -9.21 -4.33
C THR A 3 -82.80 -9.20 -5.22
N PHE A 4 -81.66 -8.75 -4.65
CA PHE A 4 -80.28 -9.29 -4.69
C PHE A 4 -79.47 -9.60 -6.00
N MET A 5 -78.30 -8.94 -6.06
CA MET A 5 -76.91 -9.45 -6.23
C MET A 5 -76.39 -10.12 -7.52
N GLY A 6 -75.22 -9.62 -7.96
CA GLY A 6 -74.13 -10.38 -8.59
C GLY A 6 -73.99 -10.14 -10.10
N ALA A 7 -72.82 -9.94 -10.71
CA ALA A 7 -71.44 -9.85 -10.27
C ALA A 7 -70.68 -9.03 -11.35
N ILE A 8 -69.74 -8.19 -10.94
CA ILE A 8 -68.92 -7.35 -11.83
C ILE A 8 -67.72 -8.19 -12.32
N LEU A 9 -67.54 -8.30 -13.63
CA LEU A 9 -66.31 -8.84 -14.23
C LEU A 9 -65.69 -7.79 -15.16
N PHE A 10 -64.77 -7.02 -14.60
CA PHE A 10 -63.80 -6.22 -15.34
C PHE A 10 -62.74 -7.15 -15.93
N SER A 11 -62.71 -7.34 -17.25
CA SER A 11 -61.55 -7.92 -17.92
C SER A 11 -60.64 -6.79 -18.43
N LEU A 12 -59.69 -6.39 -17.59
CA LEU A 12 -58.53 -5.56 -17.96
C LEU A 12 -57.52 -6.41 -18.74
N LEU A 13 -57.44 -6.23 -20.05
CA LEU A 13 -56.31 -6.70 -20.86
C LEU A 13 -55.15 -5.71 -20.69
N ILE A 14 -54.28 -5.99 -19.72
CA ILE A 14 -53.03 -5.26 -19.53
C ILE A 14 -52.07 -5.67 -20.66
N LEU A 15 -51.81 -4.74 -21.58
CA LEU A 15 -50.69 -4.78 -22.51
C LEU A 15 -49.38 -4.82 -21.70
N GLY A 16 -48.86 -6.03 -21.48
CA GLY A 16 -47.57 -6.25 -20.86
C GLY A 16 -46.43 -5.81 -21.78
N LEU A 17 -46.00 -4.55 -21.66
CA LEU A 17 -44.69 -4.14 -22.14
C LEU A 17 -43.62 -4.92 -21.38
N SER A 18 -43.13 -6.01 -21.97
CA SER A 18 -41.94 -6.71 -21.49
C SER A 18 -40.71 -5.84 -21.73
N ILE A 19 -40.49 -4.87 -20.84
CA ILE A 19 -39.17 -4.24 -20.70
C ILE A 19 -38.29 -5.28 -20.03
N LYS A 20 -37.47 -5.97 -20.83
CA LYS A 20 -36.36 -6.77 -20.28
C LYS A 20 -35.53 -5.83 -19.40
N PRO A 21 -35.37 -6.12 -18.09
CA PRO A 21 -34.46 -5.35 -17.28
C PRO A 21 -33.06 -5.57 -17.85
N SER A 22 -32.50 -4.53 -18.48
CA SER A 22 -31.07 -4.48 -18.76
C SER A 22 -30.34 -4.86 -17.48
N PRO A 23 -29.32 -5.73 -17.52
CA PRO A 23 -28.59 -6.07 -16.32
C PRO A 23 -28.06 -4.75 -15.76
N VAL A 24 -28.58 -4.36 -14.60
CA VAL A 24 -27.99 -3.27 -13.82
C VAL A 24 -26.60 -3.78 -13.51
N LYS A 25 -25.61 -3.38 -14.32
CA LYS A 25 -24.21 -3.61 -14.03
C LYS A 25 -24.06 -3.19 -12.58
N PRO A 26 -23.61 -4.07 -11.68
CA PRO A 26 -23.46 -3.69 -10.28
C PRO A 26 -22.66 -2.39 -10.31
N ARG A 27 -23.29 -1.33 -9.80
CA ARG A 27 -22.70 -0.01 -9.74
C ARG A 27 -21.39 -0.26 -9.01
N LYS A 28 -20.26 -0.27 -9.73
CA LYS A 28 -18.94 -0.55 -9.15
C LYS A 28 -18.91 0.30 -7.90
N THR A 29 -19.00 -0.32 -6.73
CA THR A 29 -18.90 0.38 -5.45
C THR A 29 -17.70 1.27 -5.63
N ARG A 30 -17.93 2.58 -5.66
CA ARG A 30 -16.94 3.60 -6.02
C ARG A 30 -15.71 3.20 -5.23
N ARG A 31 -14.74 2.53 -5.88
CA ARG A 31 -13.59 1.93 -5.20
C ARG A 31 -12.99 3.15 -4.56
N ASN A 32 -13.12 3.27 -3.24
CA ASN A 32 -12.80 4.51 -2.54
C ASN A 32 -11.43 4.87 -3.12
N GLN A 33 -11.33 5.99 -3.83
CA GLN A 33 -10.04 6.50 -4.35
C GLN A 33 -9.28 7.01 -3.13
N GLY A 34 -9.08 6.06 -2.20
CA GLY A 34 -8.57 6.21 -0.88
C GLY A 34 -7.12 6.57 -1.00
N ASN A 35 -6.60 7.02 0.12
CA ASN A 35 -5.21 7.38 0.24
C ASN A 35 -4.39 6.09 0.04
N THR A 36 -3.97 5.82 -1.20
CA THR A 36 -3.22 4.60 -1.54
C THR A 36 -1.73 4.91 -1.46
N LEU A 37 -1.02 4.19 -0.61
CA LEU A 37 0.43 4.23 -0.56
C LEU A 37 0.98 2.98 -1.26
N ASN A 38 1.59 3.20 -2.42
CA ASN A 38 2.45 2.25 -3.10
C ASN A 38 3.76 2.03 -2.34
N ILE A 39 4.06 0.78 -2.03
CA ILE A 39 5.27 0.33 -1.34
C ILE A 39 5.98 -0.70 -2.21
N ALA A 40 7.27 -0.51 -2.43
CA ALA A 40 8.15 -1.48 -3.06
C ALA A 40 9.02 -2.15 -2.01
N TYR A 41 9.30 -3.45 -2.16
CA TYR A 41 10.12 -4.22 -1.24
C TYR A 41 11.42 -4.69 -1.88
N LEU A 42 12.50 -4.61 -1.09
CA LEU A 42 13.83 -5.13 -1.40
C LEU A 42 14.19 -6.19 -0.37
N LEU A 43 14.35 -7.44 -0.80
CA LEU A 43 14.70 -8.56 0.09
C LEU A 43 16.21 -8.70 0.17
N ASP A 44 16.76 -8.72 1.39
CA ASP A 44 18.19 -8.99 1.61
C ASP A 44 18.59 -10.36 1.05
N LYS A 45 19.46 -10.37 0.05
CA LYS A 45 19.90 -11.61 -0.61
C LYS A 45 20.71 -12.53 0.28
N ASN A 46 21.25 -12.02 1.39
CA ASN A 46 21.94 -12.87 2.36
C ASN A 46 20.99 -13.80 3.13
N GLU A 47 19.69 -13.48 3.14
CA GLU A 47 18.71 -14.09 4.05
C GLU A 47 17.46 -14.62 3.35
N PHE A 48 17.23 -14.17 2.11
CA PHE A 48 16.10 -14.57 1.28
C PHE A 48 16.60 -15.07 -0.07
N ASP A 49 16.05 -16.20 -0.49
CA ASP A 49 16.10 -16.63 -1.89
C ASP A 49 14.74 -16.37 -2.57
N ASN A 50 14.72 -16.50 -3.90
CA ASN A 50 13.50 -16.30 -4.70
C ASN A 50 12.37 -17.27 -4.36
N SER A 51 12.67 -18.45 -3.79
CA SER A 51 11.65 -19.42 -3.40
C SER A 51 10.79 -18.92 -2.22
N LYS A 52 11.32 -17.97 -1.43
CA LYS A 52 10.61 -17.36 -0.30
C LYS A 52 9.67 -16.22 -0.68
N PHE A 53 9.64 -15.79 -1.93
CA PHE A 53 8.83 -14.65 -2.36
C PHE A 53 7.31 -14.82 -2.10
N PRO A 54 6.70 -16.00 -2.33
CA PRO A 54 5.28 -16.20 -2.01
C PRO A 54 4.98 -16.12 -0.51
N GLU A 55 5.84 -16.70 0.32
CA GLU A 55 5.74 -16.67 1.79
C GLU A 55 5.85 -15.21 2.31
N VAL A 56 6.88 -14.50 1.85
CA VAL A 56 7.12 -13.09 2.20
C VAL A 56 5.96 -12.22 1.74
N ARG A 57 5.44 -12.41 0.52
CA ARG A 57 4.27 -11.68 0.04
C ARG A 57 3.07 -11.87 0.95
N HIS A 58 2.76 -13.13 1.28
CA HIS A 58 1.62 -13.44 2.14
C HIS A 58 1.79 -12.81 3.54
N TRP A 59 2.99 -12.87 4.10
CA TRP A 59 3.32 -12.20 5.36
C TRP A 59 3.12 -10.68 5.26
N LEU A 60 3.65 -10.03 4.22
CA LEU A 60 3.51 -8.59 3.99
C LEU A 60 2.05 -8.15 3.83
N GLU A 61 1.21 -8.94 3.16
CA GLU A 61 -0.21 -8.65 3.03
C GLU A 61 -0.92 -8.63 4.39
N ARG A 62 -0.56 -9.54 5.31
CA ARG A 62 -1.10 -9.55 6.67
C ARG A 62 -0.56 -8.37 7.50
N VAL A 63 0.73 -8.08 7.40
CA VAL A 63 1.37 -6.91 8.03
C VAL A 63 0.70 -5.61 7.56
N HIS A 64 0.46 -5.47 6.26
CA HIS A 64 -0.26 -4.34 5.68
C HIS A 64 -1.67 -4.19 6.25
N LYS A 65 -2.42 -5.30 6.34
CA LYS A 65 -3.77 -5.29 6.90
C LYS A 65 -3.77 -4.74 8.32
N LYS A 66 -2.88 -5.25 9.18
CA LYS A 66 -2.73 -4.77 10.56
C LYS A 66 -2.31 -3.30 10.60
N ALA A 67 -1.32 -2.89 9.82
CA ALA A 67 -0.88 -1.49 9.75
C ALA A 67 -2.02 -0.55 9.34
N GLN A 68 -2.85 -0.95 8.38
CA GLN A 68 -4.03 -0.19 7.96
C GLN A 68 -5.09 -0.08 9.07
N GLU A 69 -5.30 -1.14 9.84
CA GLU A 69 -6.20 -1.12 11.01
C GLU A 69 -5.72 -0.13 12.08
N GLU A 70 -4.42 -0.15 12.39
CA GLU A 70 -3.83 0.78 13.36
C GLU A 70 -3.84 2.23 12.89
N LEU A 71 -3.53 2.50 11.61
CA LEU A 71 -3.64 3.85 11.04
C LEU A 71 -5.09 4.35 11.04
N LYS A 72 -6.06 3.47 10.78
CA LYS A 72 -7.48 3.83 10.86
C LYS A 72 -7.88 4.19 12.29
N LYS A 73 -7.41 3.43 13.28
CA LYS A 73 -7.69 3.64 14.70
C LYS A 73 -7.05 4.93 15.24
N THR A 74 -5.78 5.15 14.94
CA THR A 74 -4.99 6.25 15.51
C THR A 74 -5.18 7.55 14.75
N GLU A 75 -5.08 7.51 13.42
CA GLU A 75 -5.09 8.68 12.55
C GLU A 75 -6.45 8.95 11.90
N HIS A 76 -7.45 8.09 12.12
CA HIS A 76 -8.80 8.22 11.56
C HIS A 76 -8.81 8.34 10.02
N VAL A 77 -7.83 7.72 9.36
CA VAL A 77 -7.67 7.72 7.91
C VAL A 77 -7.81 6.31 7.35
N ASN A 78 -8.52 6.19 6.23
CA ASN A 78 -8.58 4.94 5.48
C ASN A 78 -7.51 4.96 4.39
N ILE A 79 -6.45 4.19 4.60
CA ILE A 79 -5.30 4.05 3.71
C ILE A 79 -5.29 2.64 3.12
N GLN A 80 -4.96 2.54 1.84
CA GLN A 80 -4.64 1.25 1.20
C GLN A 80 -3.13 1.14 1.01
N LEU A 81 -2.51 0.10 1.56
CA LEU A 81 -1.08 -0.18 1.34
C LEU A 81 -0.95 -1.18 0.20
N ASN A 82 -0.45 -0.72 -0.95
CA ASN A 82 -0.34 -1.50 -2.16
C ASN A 82 1.11 -1.91 -2.40
N ILE A 83 1.37 -3.22 -2.46
CA ILE A 83 2.68 -3.75 -2.85
C ILE A 83 2.82 -3.58 -4.36
N THR A 84 3.72 -2.71 -4.81
CA THR A 84 3.98 -2.53 -6.25
C THR A 84 4.96 -3.55 -6.80
N GLU A 85 5.95 -3.92 -6.01
CA GLU A 85 6.99 -4.88 -6.38
C GLU A 85 7.61 -5.50 -5.13
N ILE A 86 8.13 -6.72 -5.29
CA ILE A 86 8.98 -7.42 -4.33
C ILE A 86 10.16 -7.93 -5.14
N ASN A 87 11.32 -7.33 -4.94
CA ASN A 87 12.54 -7.64 -5.69
C ASN A 87 13.64 -8.06 -4.72
N GLU A 88 14.65 -8.75 -5.23
CA GLU A 88 15.92 -8.89 -4.50
C GLU A 88 16.57 -7.50 -4.32
N ALA A 89 17.23 -7.30 -3.19
CA ALA A 89 18.18 -6.22 -3.02
C ALA A 89 19.34 -6.37 -4.02
N SER A 90 20.02 -5.28 -4.38
CA SER A 90 21.23 -5.40 -5.19
C SER A 90 22.33 -6.13 -4.44
N GLU A 91 23.30 -6.65 -5.18
CA GLU A 91 24.52 -7.25 -4.60
C GLU A 91 25.22 -6.27 -3.66
N GLU A 92 25.28 -5.00 -4.04
CA GLU A 92 25.94 -3.96 -3.23
C GLU A 92 25.14 -3.64 -1.96
N LEU A 93 23.81 -3.54 -2.03
CA LEU A 93 22.98 -3.36 -0.84
C LEU A 93 23.13 -4.56 0.12
N SER A 94 23.08 -5.78 -0.40
CA SER A 94 23.23 -7.01 0.39
C SER A 94 24.64 -7.10 1.01
N ARG A 95 25.69 -6.76 0.26
CA ARG A 95 27.07 -6.68 0.77
C ARG A 95 27.18 -5.67 1.91
N ARG A 96 26.49 -4.52 1.81
CA ARG A 96 26.49 -3.48 2.86
C ARG A 96 25.72 -3.93 4.10
N LEU A 97 24.55 -4.54 3.94
CA LEU A 97 23.79 -5.12 5.06
C LEU A 97 24.69 -6.07 5.86
N LYS A 98 25.43 -6.95 5.18
CA LYS A 98 26.40 -7.85 5.81
C LYS A 98 27.61 -7.14 6.43
N ALA A 99 28.18 -6.14 5.76
CA ALA A 99 29.36 -5.42 6.24
C ALA A 99 29.09 -4.56 7.48
N TRP A 100 27.84 -4.09 7.64
CA TRP A 100 27.37 -3.32 8.79
C TRP A 100 26.59 -4.18 9.79
N LEU A 101 26.81 -5.50 9.74
CA LEU A 101 26.28 -6.43 10.73
C LEU A 101 27.18 -6.40 11.97
N ASN A 102 26.62 -5.97 13.09
CA ASN A 102 27.28 -5.99 14.39
C ASN A 102 26.40 -6.75 15.37
N GLU A 103 26.90 -7.86 15.92
CA GLU A 103 26.17 -8.71 16.87
C GLU A 103 24.76 -9.14 16.39
N GLY A 104 24.60 -9.34 15.07
CA GLY A 104 23.30 -9.70 14.47
C GLY A 104 22.37 -8.51 14.20
N HIS A 105 22.87 -7.29 14.36
CA HIS A 105 22.15 -6.04 14.09
C HIS A 105 22.72 -5.29 12.89
N VAL A 106 21.87 -4.73 12.03
CA VAL A 106 22.30 -3.86 10.91
C VAL A 106 22.15 -2.38 11.25
N TYR A 107 23.13 -1.55 10.86
CA TYR A 107 23.07 -0.11 11.12
C TYR A 107 22.05 0.59 10.21
N GLY A 108 20.88 0.93 10.75
CA GLY A 108 19.75 1.44 9.96
C GLY A 108 20.06 2.73 9.21
N GLY A 109 20.73 3.69 9.86
CA GLY A 109 20.96 5.02 9.28
C GLY A 109 21.76 4.99 7.97
N TRP A 110 22.84 4.23 7.95
CA TRP A 110 23.67 4.10 6.75
C TRP A 110 22.98 3.34 5.62
N ILE A 111 22.27 2.26 5.96
CA ILE A 111 21.53 1.45 4.99
C ILE A 111 20.44 2.28 4.30
N LEU A 112 19.66 3.05 5.05
CA LEU A 112 18.60 3.89 4.46
C LEU A 112 19.14 4.97 3.53
N GLY A 113 20.29 5.57 3.87
CA GLY A 113 20.98 6.52 3.00
C GLY A 113 21.40 5.88 1.67
N PHE A 114 21.92 4.65 1.71
CA PHE A 114 22.29 3.90 0.51
C PHE A 114 21.05 3.55 -0.34
N VAL A 115 19.99 3.02 0.28
CA VAL A 115 18.73 2.66 -0.41
C VAL A 115 18.13 3.87 -1.12
N LYS A 116 18.15 5.04 -0.46
CA LYS A 116 17.68 6.29 -1.07
C LYS A 116 18.43 6.61 -2.35
N ASN A 117 19.76 6.60 -2.29
CA ASN A 117 20.64 6.95 -3.41
C ASN A 117 20.48 5.98 -4.57
N GLU A 118 20.45 4.68 -4.30
CA GLU A 118 20.27 3.65 -5.32
C GLU A 118 18.91 3.79 -6.02
N SER A 119 17.87 4.12 -5.23
CA SER A 119 16.51 4.23 -5.72
C SER A 119 16.24 5.49 -6.57
N MET A 120 17.11 6.51 -6.52
CA MET A 120 16.97 7.71 -7.38
C MET A 120 17.03 7.38 -8.87
N LYS A 121 17.63 6.24 -9.25
CA LYS A 121 17.78 5.79 -10.64
C LYS A 121 16.62 4.92 -11.13
N ARG A 122 15.65 4.58 -10.26
CA ARG A 122 14.53 3.72 -10.61
C ARG A 122 13.49 4.46 -11.43
N THR A 123 12.91 3.78 -12.42
CA THR A 123 11.79 4.28 -13.21
C THR A 123 10.47 4.23 -12.43
N ALA A 124 10.32 3.23 -11.56
CA ALA A 124 9.23 3.15 -10.61
C ALA A 124 9.45 4.12 -9.44
N ASN A 125 8.43 4.91 -9.11
CA ASN A 125 8.46 5.87 -8.01
C ASN A 125 7.38 5.53 -6.96
N PRO A 126 7.61 4.50 -6.12
CA PRO A 126 6.72 4.20 -5.00
C PRO A 126 6.81 5.31 -3.96
N HIS A 127 5.81 5.42 -3.08
CA HIS A 127 5.89 6.40 -1.98
C HIS A 127 6.89 5.94 -0.92
N ILE A 128 7.04 4.62 -0.77
CA ILE A 128 7.93 3.98 0.21
C ILE A 128 8.72 2.87 -0.49
N ILE A 129 10.01 2.78 -0.21
CA ILE A 129 10.83 1.60 -0.50
C ILE A 129 11.24 0.99 0.83
N CYS A 130 10.91 -0.28 1.04
CA CYS A 130 11.18 -0.97 2.28
C CYS A 130 12.19 -2.10 2.05
N VAL A 131 13.31 -2.05 2.75
CA VAL A 131 14.24 -3.18 2.83
C VAL A 131 13.71 -4.15 3.88
N LEU A 132 13.68 -5.44 3.52
CA LEU A 132 13.30 -6.52 4.40
C LEU A 132 14.54 -7.38 4.70
N THR A 133 14.83 -7.56 5.99
CA THR A 133 15.98 -8.34 6.52
C THR A 133 15.50 -9.19 7.71
N ARG A 134 16.15 -10.29 8.08
CA ARG A 134 15.91 -11.03 9.33
C ARG A 134 16.81 -10.53 10.46
N HIS A 135 17.82 -9.72 10.15
CA HIS A 135 18.60 -9.01 11.14
C HIS A 135 17.75 -7.91 11.81
N THR A 136 17.96 -7.74 13.11
CA THR A 136 17.36 -6.60 13.82
C THR A 136 18.17 -5.34 13.52
N ILE A 137 17.62 -4.18 13.81
CA ILE A 137 18.22 -2.91 13.41
C ILE A 137 18.81 -2.21 14.64
N TYR A 138 19.93 -1.53 14.46
CA TYR A 138 20.44 -0.58 15.45
C TYR A 138 20.67 0.81 14.84
N ASN A 139 20.66 1.82 15.71
CA ASN A 139 21.05 3.19 15.41
C ASN A 139 22.00 3.69 16.52
N GLU A 140 22.24 5.01 16.60
CA GLU A 140 23.13 5.60 17.60
C GLU A 140 22.63 5.46 19.05
N TRP A 141 21.34 5.20 19.25
CA TRP A 141 20.66 5.23 20.55
C TRP A 141 20.02 3.90 20.98
N GLU A 142 19.65 3.06 20.02
CA GLU A 142 18.85 1.85 20.25
C GLU A 142 19.34 0.70 19.36
N SER A 143 19.29 -0.53 19.89
CA SER A 143 19.55 -1.78 19.16
C SER A 143 18.37 -2.73 19.28
N GLY A 144 18.31 -3.76 18.42
CA GLY A 144 17.23 -4.74 18.44
C GLY A 144 15.89 -4.22 17.87
N MET A 145 15.88 -3.06 17.22
CA MET A 145 14.66 -2.51 16.60
C MET A 145 14.15 -3.43 15.49
N LEU A 146 12.83 -3.53 15.37
CA LEU A 146 12.16 -4.33 14.31
C LEU A 146 11.82 -3.50 13.07
N ALA A 147 11.88 -2.17 13.16
CA ALA A 147 11.59 -1.30 12.05
C ALA A 147 12.30 0.04 12.25
N TYR A 148 12.75 0.67 11.16
CA TYR A 148 13.43 1.95 11.24
C TYR A 148 13.22 2.80 9.98
N SER A 149 13.12 4.12 10.18
CA SER A 149 13.06 5.14 9.14
C SER A 149 13.67 6.43 9.66
N LEU A 150 14.29 7.22 8.77
CA LEU A 150 14.84 8.53 9.07
C LEU A 150 14.15 9.68 8.34
N HIS A 151 13.49 9.41 7.22
CA HIS A 151 13.01 10.47 6.34
C HIS A 151 11.54 10.79 6.59
N GLN A 152 11.25 12.09 6.71
CA GLN A 152 9.93 12.62 7.06
C GLN A 152 9.25 13.36 5.89
N ASN A 153 9.45 12.87 4.68
CA ASN A 153 9.02 13.52 3.44
C ASN A 153 8.05 12.67 2.61
N LEU A 154 7.26 11.81 3.27
CA LEU A 154 6.18 11.04 2.63
C LEU A 154 5.29 11.96 1.78
N CYS A 155 4.96 11.50 0.57
CA CYS A 155 4.21 12.24 -0.45
C CYS A 155 4.92 13.45 -1.09
N VAL A 156 6.07 13.88 -0.57
CA VAL A 156 6.96 14.87 -1.21
C VAL A 156 8.02 14.16 -2.04
N SER A 157 8.61 13.10 -1.49
CA SER A 157 9.47 12.16 -2.21
C SER A 157 9.33 10.74 -1.65
N MET A 158 9.98 9.77 -2.30
CA MET A 158 10.07 8.40 -1.80
C MET A 158 10.79 8.35 -0.44
N VAL A 159 10.24 7.57 0.50
CA VAL A 159 10.77 7.35 1.84
C VAL A 159 11.38 5.95 1.93
N PRO A 160 12.69 5.79 2.16
CA PRO A 160 13.26 4.48 2.45
C PRO A 160 12.96 4.09 3.90
N MET A 161 12.60 2.82 4.10
CA MET A 161 12.36 2.20 5.40
C MET A 161 13.09 0.86 5.45
N ILE A 162 13.34 0.35 6.65
CA ILE A 162 13.82 -1.01 6.88
C ILE A 162 12.90 -1.70 7.89
N LEU A 163 12.57 -2.96 7.61
CA LEU A 163 11.70 -3.79 8.43
C LEU A 163 12.38 -5.13 8.67
N THR A 164 12.31 -5.63 9.90
CA THR A 164 12.78 -6.97 10.26
C THR A 164 11.67 -7.98 10.01
N TYR A 165 11.94 -8.98 9.19
CA TYR A 165 11.05 -10.10 8.92
C TYR A 165 11.01 -11.08 10.08
N ARG A 166 9.82 -11.26 10.63
CA ARG A 166 9.52 -12.19 11.71
C ARG A 166 8.21 -12.89 11.36
N GLU A 167 8.32 -14.13 10.87
CA GLU A 167 7.19 -14.90 10.29
C GLU A 167 5.96 -14.94 11.22
N ASN A 168 6.21 -15.08 12.53
CA ASN A 168 5.19 -15.22 13.57
C ASN A 168 4.80 -13.88 14.24
N GLU A 169 5.42 -12.75 13.89
CA GLU A 169 5.19 -11.44 14.53
C GLU A 169 4.49 -10.45 13.57
N VAL A 170 3.49 -10.95 12.85
CA VAL A 170 2.70 -10.16 11.89
C VAL A 170 2.09 -8.92 12.55
N ASP A 171 1.49 -9.08 13.74
CA ASP A 171 0.77 -8.00 14.40
C ASP A 171 1.71 -6.88 14.85
N GLN A 172 2.80 -7.27 15.50
CA GLN A 172 3.83 -6.33 15.95
C GLN A 172 4.48 -5.62 14.76
N SER A 173 4.77 -6.36 13.68
CA SER A 173 5.34 -5.79 12.45
C SER A 173 4.36 -4.81 11.78
N GLY A 174 3.06 -5.10 11.81
CA GLY A 174 2.02 -4.20 11.31
C GLY A 174 1.92 -2.92 12.13
N GLU A 175 1.97 -3.02 13.46
CA GLU A 175 2.01 -1.87 14.36
C GLU A 175 3.22 -0.99 14.07
N ARG A 176 4.42 -1.57 13.97
CA ARG A 176 5.65 -0.82 13.64
C ARG A 176 5.59 -0.17 12.27
N LEU A 177 5.08 -0.85 11.24
CA LEU A 177 4.91 -0.25 9.92
C LEU A 177 3.94 0.94 9.96
N SER A 178 2.87 0.86 10.77
CA SER A 178 1.94 1.98 10.97
C SER A 178 2.65 3.19 11.60
N GLU A 179 3.50 2.96 12.60
CA GLU A 179 4.29 4.00 13.27
C GLU A 179 5.27 4.65 12.29
N LEU A 180 5.99 3.86 11.48
CA LEU A 180 6.89 4.37 10.47
C LEU A 180 6.15 5.24 9.43
N ILE A 181 5.00 4.80 8.94
CA ILE A 181 4.20 5.58 7.98
C ILE A 181 3.76 6.90 8.60
N ARG A 182 3.23 6.88 9.83
CA ARG A 182 2.83 8.10 10.55
C ARG A 182 4.01 9.05 10.72
N ASN A 183 5.15 8.54 11.19
CA ASN A 183 6.32 9.33 11.52
C ASN A 183 7.13 9.75 10.27
N SER A 184 6.81 9.21 9.09
CA SER A 184 7.46 9.57 7.81
C SER A 184 6.97 10.89 7.21
N THR A 185 6.22 11.70 7.95
CA THR A 185 5.84 13.05 7.54
C THR A 185 5.92 14.02 8.72
N THR A 186 6.30 15.27 8.46
CA THR A 186 6.24 16.36 9.46
C THR A 186 4.85 16.97 9.59
N ALA A 187 3.97 16.76 8.60
CA ALA A 187 2.58 17.19 8.65
C ALA A 187 1.72 16.08 9.30
N ASN A 188 0.47 16.38 9.65
CA ASN A 188 -0.45 15.29 9.99
C ASN A 188 -0.64 14.36 8.78
N LEU A 189 -0.80 13.06 9.03
CA LEU A 189 -0.84 12.05 7.98
C LEU A 189 -1.97 12.34 6.96
N LYS A 190 -3.13 12.78 7.44
CA LYS A 190 -4.27 13.16 6.58
C LYS A 190 -3.92 14.26 5.57
N THR A 191 -3.08 15.23 5.94
CA THR A 191 -2.65 16.32 5.07
C THR A 191 -1.61 15.84 4.08
N ALA A 192 -0.61 15.08 4.54
CA ALA A 192 0.40 14.49 3.66
C ALA A 192 -0.26 13.66 2.54
N LEU A 193 -1.28 12.87 2.86
CA LEU A 193 -1.99 12.04 1.88
C LEU A 193 -2.79 12.85 0.85
N LYS A 194 -3.15 14.10 1.13
CA LYS A 194 -3.72 14.99 0.10
C LYS A 194 -2.63 15.39 -0.91
N THR A 195 -1.42 15.66 -0.46
CA THR A 195 -0.25 15.94 -1.30
C THR A 195 0.10 14.75 -2.20
N CYS A 196 -0.02 13.52 -1.68
CA CYS A 196 0.15 12.31 -2.50
C CYS A 196 -0.80 12.28 -3.72
N LYS A 197 -2.02 12.81 -3.57
CA LYS A 197 -3.00 12.84 -4.67
C LYS A 197 -2.70 13.92 -5.70
N SER A 198 -2.21 15.08 -5.28
CA SER A 198 -1.87 16.17 -6.19
C SER A 198 -0.63 15.87 -7.03
N ASN A 199 0.30 15.08 -6.49
CA ASN A 199 1.57 14.74 -7.14
C ASN A 199 1.46 13.57 -8.14
N LYS A 200 0.27 12.97 -8.31
CA LYS A 200 0.09 11.97 -9.38
C LYS A 200 0.20 12.65 -10.74
N PRO A 201 1.02 12.14 -11.68
CA PRO A 201 1.01 12.65 -13.04
C PRO A 201 -0.42 12.59 -13.57
N ARG A 202 -0.97 13.74 -14.01
CA ARG A 202 -2.27 13.79 -14.69
C ARG A 202 -2.19 12.80 -15.83
N SER A 203 -3.10 11.83 -15.89
CA SER A 203 -3.26 11.01 -17.09
C SER A 203 -3.44 11.99 -18.25
N GLN A 204 -2.51 12.00 -19.21
CA GLN A 204 -2.74 12.67 -20.48
C GLN A 204 -3.96 11.99 -21.09
N GLY A 205 -5.15 12.56 -20.87
CA GLY A 205 -6.34 12.18 -21.60
C GLY A 205 -6.02 12.36 -23.07
N ASN A 206 -6.25 11.31 -23.86
CA ASN A 206 -6.06 11.26 -25.31
C ASN A 206 -6.34 12.62 -25.97
N ARG A 207 -5.30 13.43 -26.17
CA ARG A 207 -5.37 14.52 -27.14
C ARG A 207 -5.38 13.82 -28.49
N ARG A 208 -6.58 13.66 -29.06
CA ARG A 208 -6.73 13.36 -30.48
C ARG A 208 -5.91 14.43 -31.22
N LEU A 209 -4.81 14.00 -31.81
CA LEU A 209 -4.09 14.79 -32.79
C LEU A 209 -5.04 14.96 -33.97
N LEU A 210 -5.67 16.12 -34.06
CA LEU A 210 -6.29 16.58 -35.30
C LEU A 210 -5.15 16.92 -36.24
N TYR A 211 -4.82 15.98 -37.13
CA TYR A 211 -4.11 16.33 -38.37
C TYR A 211 -5.07 17.14 -39.24
N SER A 212 -4.76 18.41 -39.47
CA SER A 212 -5.31 19.16 -40.60
C SER A 212 -4.56 18.71 -41.86
N GLN A 213 -5.32 18.33 -42.89
CA GLN A 213 -4.84 18.15 -44.25
C GLN A 213 -4.38 19.48 -44.86
#